data_AF-A0A2B7XTB4-F1
#
_entry.id   AF-A0A2B7XTB4-F1
#
_cell.length_a   1.000
_cell.length_b   1.000
_cell.length_c   1.000
_cell.angle_alpha   90.00
_cell.angle_beta   90.00
_cell.angle_gamma   90.00
#
_symmetry.space_group_name_H-M   'P 1'
#
loop_
_entity.id
_entity.type
_entity.pdbx_description
1 polymer ?
#
loop_
_entity_poly.entity_id
_entity_poly.type
_entity_poly.pdbx_seq_one_letter_code
_entity_poly.pdbx_strand_id
1 'polypeptide(L)'
;MQYHVKNTVQPGVEGQPWIFEEWKLSESSTRFRLLVRVLVAKIADPAKLPSSLRSVPLVQNRPDWTCRVWVREALSQLDMDGVL
;
A
#
# COMPACT_ATOMS: atom_id res chain seq x y z
N MET A 1 11.34 -5.12 -3.39
CA MET A 1 9.95 -5.52 -3.08
C MET A 1 9.05 -4.31 -3.27
N GLN A 2 7.78 -4.47 -3.61
CA GLN A 2 6.83 -3.35 -3.69
C GLN A 2 5.60 -3.70 -2.82
N TYR A 3 5.01 -2.67 -2.22
CA TYR A 3 3.93 -2.79 -1.25
C TYR A 3 2.76 -1.96 -1.72
N HIS A 4 1.59 -2.58 -1.82
CA HIS A 4 0.44 -1.97 -2.46
C HIS A 4 -0.81 -2.17 -1.63
N VAL A 5 -1.67 -1.15 -1.64
CA VAL A 5 -3.07 -1.30 -1.32
C VAL A 5 -3.88 -1.04 -2.57
N LYS A 6 -4.62 -2.05 -2.99
CA LYS A 6 -5.51 -1.97 -4.16
C LYS A 6 -6.93 -2.25 -3.76
N ASN A 7 -7.83 -1.68 -4.52
CA ASN A 7 -9.23 -2.00 -4.51
C ASN A 7 -9.53 -2.60 -5.88
N THR A 8 -10.01 -3.84 -5.90
CA THR A 8 -10.31 -4.58 -7.12
C THR A 8 -11.80 -4.86 -7.19
N VAL A 9 -12.41 -4.54 -8.32
CA VAL A 9 -13.76 -4.98 -8.65
C VAL A 9 -13.76 -6.51 -8.78
N GLN A 10 -14.45 -7.20 -7.88
CA GLN A 10 -14.61 -8.65 -7.93
C GLN A 10 -16.04 -8.98 -8.38
N PRO A 11 -16.23 -9.76 -9.46
CA PRO A 11 -17.55 -10.17 -9.90
C PRO A 11 -18.29 -10.92 -8.79
N GLY A 12 -19.54 -10.53 -8.50
CA GLY A 12 -20.38 -11.18 -7.49
C GLY A 12 -20.09 -10.80 -6.03
N VAL A 13 -19.14 -9.88 -5.78
CA VAL A 13 -18.91 -9.31 -4.44
C VAL A 13 -19.50 -7.91 -4.40
N GLU A 14 -20.41 -7.67 -3.46
CA GLU A 14 -20.87 -6.31 -3.17
C GLU A 14 -19.78 -5.53 -2.42
N GLY A 15 -19.51 -4.32 -2.90
CA GLY A 15 -18.36 -3.54 -2.46
C GLY A 15 -17.08 -3.97 -3.16
N GLN A 16 -16.07 -3.10 -3.07
CA GLN A 16 -14.76 -3.39 -3.64
C GLN A 16 -13.76 -3.40 -2.48
N PRO A 17 -13.34 -4.58 -2.00
CA PRO A 17 -12.51 -4.68 -0.82
C PRO A 17 -11.10 -4.15 -1.10
N TRP A 18 -10.56 -3.45 -0.11
CA TRP A 18 -9.14 -3.08 -0.10
C TRP A 18 -8.30 -4.31 0.26
N ILE A 19 -7.21 -4.51 -0.46
CA ILE A 19 -6.29 -5.64 -0.27
C ILE A 19 -4.87 -5.09 -0.22
N PHE A 20 -4.13 -5.49 0.81
CA PHE A 20 -2.69 -5.28 0.90
C PHE A 20 -1.94 -6.42 0.20
N GLU A 21 -0.96 -6.08 -0.63
CA GLU A 21 -0.13 -7.06 -1.34
C GLU A 21 1.35 -6.69 -1.28
N GLU A 22 2.17 -7.72 -1.13
CA GLU A 22 3.62 -7.67 -1.27
C GLU A 22 4.00 -8.41 -2.54
N TRP A 23 4.06 -7.67 -3.64
CA TRP A 23 4.26 -8.27 -4.95
C TRP A 23 5.21 -7.44 -5.78
N LYS A 24 6.14 -8.11 -6.47
CA LYS A 24 6.98 -7.46 -7.47
C LYS A 24 6.15 -7.31 -8.75
N LEU A 25 5.59 -6.12 -8.96
CA LEU A 25 4.87 -5.81 -10.20
C LEU A 25 5.83 -5.80 -11.38
N SER A 26 5.44 -6.46 -12.46
CA SER A 26 6.08 -6.26 -13.76
C SER A 26 5.61 -4.93 -14.35
N GLU A 27 6.46 -4.25 -15.11
CA GLU A 27 6.07 -3.01 -15.81
C GLU A 27 4.86 -3.20 -16.72
N SER A 28 4.69 -4.39 -17.31
CA SER A 28 3.55 -4.72 -18.18
C SER A 28 2.22 -4.77 -17.44
N SER A 29 2.19 -5.18 -16.16
CA SER A 29 0.96 -5.39 -15.38
C SER A 29 0.29 -4.10 -14.89
N THR A 30 1.06 -3.02 -14.78
CA THR A 30 0.63 -1.75 -14.18
C THR A 30 0.68 -0.54 -15.10
N ARG A 31 1.32 -0.66 -16.28
CA ARG A 31 1.49 0.43 -17.27
C ARG A 31 0.22 1.25 -17.52
N PHE A 32 -0.95 0.63 -17.56
CA PHE A 32 -2.21 1.31 -17.89
C PHE A 32 -3.09 1.68 -16.68
N ARG A 33 -2.70 1.26 -15.45
CA ARG A 33 -3.49 1.47 -14.22
C ARG A 33 -2.74 2.24 -13.12
N LEU A 34 -1.46 2.53 -13.34
CA LEU A 34 -0.62 3.26 -12.39
C LEU A 34 -0.77 4.77 -12.63
N LEU A 35 -1.55 5.44 -11.79
CA LEU A 35 -1.69 6.90 -11.84
C LEU A 35 -0.55 7.62 -11.10
N VAL A 36 -0.10 7.05 -9.99
CA VAL A 36 0.92 7.65 -9.11
C VAL A 36 1.86 6.56 -8.60
N ARG A 37 3.16 6.90 -8.53
CA ARG A 37 4.19 6.09 -7.88
C ARG A 37 4.97 6.95 -6.90
N VAL A 38 5.03 6.51 -5.65
CA VAL A 38 5.87 7.14 -4.61
C VAL A 38 7.14 6.31 -4.47
N LEU A 39 8.29 6.95 -4.70
CA LEU A 39 9.61 6.34 -4.50
C LEU A 39 10.21 6.90 -3.22
N VAL A 40 10.45 6.01 -2.26
CA VAL A 40 11.11 6.34 -1.00
C VAL A 40 12.50 5.73 -1.04
N ALA A 41 13.52 6.57 -0.81
CA ALA A 41 14.92 6.18 -0.78
C ALA A 41 15.49 6.35 0.62
N LYS A 42 16.75 5.92 0.82
CA LYS A 42 17.48 6.04 2.09
C LYS A 42 16.76 5.39 3.29
N ILE A 43 16.27 4.17 3.08
CA ILE A 43 15.68 3.37 4.16
C ILE A 43 16.78 3.03 5.19
N ALA A 44 16.58 3.44 6.43
CA ALA A 44 17.52 3.23 7.53
C ALA A 44 17.57 1.75 7.95
N ASP A 45 16.40 1.10 8.05
CA ASP A 45 16.27 -0.31 8.40
C ASP A 45 15.42 -1.09 7.38
N PRO A 46 16.05 -1.64 6.32
CA PRO A 46 15.33 -2.39 5.29
C PRO A 46 14.68 -3.68 5.81
N ALA A 47 15.14 -4.23 6.94
CA ALA A 47 14.62 -5.48 7.49
C ALA A 47 13.28 -5.28 8.21
N LYS A 48 13.07 -4.10 8.83
CA LYS A 48 11.80 -3.72 9.48
C LYS A 48 10.72 -3.22 8.54
N LEU A 49 11.10 -2.80 7.32
CA LEU A 49 10.17 -2.28 6.32
C LEU A 49 8.92 -3.15 6.08
N PRO A 50 9.02 -4.48 5.89
CA PRO A 50 7.83 -5.30 5.65
C PRO A 50 6.91 -5.36 6.87
N SER A 51 7.46 -5.54 8.07
CA SER A 51 6.65 -5.64 9.29
C SER A 51 5.96 -4.32 9.64
N SER A 52 6.64 -3.19 9.41
CA SER A 52 6.08 -1.86 9.61
C SER A 52 4.94 -1.57 8.64
N LEU A 53 5.11 -1.89 7.35
CA LEU A 53 4.03 -1.70 6.36
C LEU A 53 2.82 -2.60 6.59
N ARG A 54 3.03 -3.83 7.10
CA ARG A 54 1.94 -4.75 7.46
C ARG A 54 1.12 -4.29 8.67
N SER A 55 1.69 -3.47 9.56
CA SER A 55 0.97 -3.00 10.75
C SER A 55 -0.01 -1.86 10.44
N VAL A 56 0.14 -1.22 9.27
CA VAL A 56 -0.73 -0.12 8.82
C VAL A 56 -2.16 -0.64 8.61
N PRO A 57 -3.16 -0.08 9.32
CA PRO A 57 -4.54 -0.56 9.21
C PRO A 57 -5.11 -0.49 7.79
N LEU A 58 -5.81 -1.56 7.40
CA LEU A 58 -6.54 -1.63 6.14
C LEU A 58 -8.04 -1.51 6.40
N VAL A 59 -8.58 -0.30 6.21
CA VAL A 59 -9.96 0.00 6.60
C VAL A 59 -10.93 -0.27 5.44
N GLN A 60 -11.93 -1.11 5.69
CA GLN A 60 -12.96 -1.49 4.71
C GLN A 60 -14.22 -0.64 4.87
N ASN A 61 -15.02 -0.53 3.80
CA ASN A 61 -16.38 0.02 3.83
C ASN A 61 -16.49 1.45 4.40
N ARG A 62 -15.43 2.25 4.23
CA ARG A 62 -15.36 3.63 4.70
C ARG A 62 -15.10 4.58 3.52
N PRO A 63 -16.04 5.47 3.16
CA PRO A 63 -15.91 6.32 1.98
C PRO A 63 -14.82 7.40 2.12
N ASP A 64 -14.47 7.75 3.35
CA ASP A 64 -13.38 8.65 3.70
C ASP A 64 -12.00 7.96 3.62
N TRP A 65 -11.97 6.63 3.55
CA TRP A 65 -10.72 5.86 3.49
C TRP A 65 -10.37 5.46 2.06
N THR A 66 -9.14 5.76 1.65
CA THR A 66 -8.66 5.55 0.28
C THR A 66 -7.20 5.08 0.29
N CYS A 67 -6.69 4.58 -0.84
CA CYS A 67 -5.27 4.27 -0.98
C CYS A 67 -4.33 5.47 -0.67
N ARG A 68 -4.80 6.70 -0.86
CA ARG A 68 -4.04 7.92 -0.50
C ARG A 68 -3.92 8.09 1.02
N VAL A 69 -4.97 7.73 1.75
CA VAL A 69 -4.97 7.73 3.22
C VAL A 69 -3.99 6.67 3.70
N TRP A 70 -4.06 5.45 3.14
CA TRP A 70 -3.12 4.39 3.48
C TRP A 70 -1.66 4.78 3.23
N VAL A 71 -1.32 5.40 2.09
CA VAL A 71 0.06 5.84 1.82
C VAL A 71 0.54 6.85 2.87
N ARG A 72 -0.33 7.78 3.30
CA ARG A 72 0.02 8.75 4.34
C ARG A 72 0.29 8.06 5.68
N GLU A 73 -0.59 7.15 6.08
CA GLU A 73 -0.46 6.38 7.33
C GLU A 73 0.77 5.47 7.29
N ALA A 74 1.05 4.84 6.15
CA ALA A 74 2.23 4.01 5.96
C ALA A 74 3.54 4.80 6.11
N LEU A 75 3.63 5.99 5.51
CA LEU A 75 4.81 6.84 5.68
C LEU A 75 4.98 7.29 7.14
N SER A 76 3.88 7.63 7.82
CA SER A 76 3.91 7.97 9.25
C SER A 76 4.34 6.79 10.12
N GLN A 77 3.85 5.58 9.82
CA GLN A 77 4.21 4.36 10.55
C GLN A 77 5.70 4.02 10.38
N LEU A 78 6.22 4.17 9.16
CA LEU A 78 7.64 3.94 8.88
C LEU A 78 8.55 4.93 9.63
N ASP A 79 8.14 6.19 9.76
CA ASP A 79 8.86 7.20 10.54
C ASP A 79 8.84 6.85 12.04
N MET A 80 7.67 6.50 12.58
CA MET A 80 7.52 6.09 13.99
C MET A 80 8.35 4.84 14.33
N ASP A 81 8.46 3.88 13.41
CA ASP A 81 9.23 2.64 13.62
C ASP A 81 10.75 2.82 13.37
N GLY A 82 11.19 4.03 12.99
CA GLY A 82 12.59 4.33 12.65
C GLY A 82 13.09 3.61 11.41
N VAL A 83 12.20 3.39 10.43
CA VAL A 83 12.51 2.75 9.14
C VAL A 83 12.97 3.77 8.10
N LEU A 84 12.40 4.99 8.13
CA LEU A 84 12.83 6.13 7.30
C LEU A 84 14.06 6.84 7.88
#